data_AF-A0A818I4V3-F1
#
_entry.id   AF-A0A818I4V3-F1
#
_cell.length_a   1.000
_cell.length_b   1.000
_cell.length_c   1.000
_cell.angle_alpha   90.00
_cell.angle_beta   90.00
_cell.angle_gamma   90.00
#
_symmetry.space_group_name_H-M   'P 1'
#
loop_
_entity.id
_entity.type
_entity.pdbx_description
1 polymer ?
#
loop_
_entity_poly.entity_id
_entity_poly.type
_entity_poly.pdbx_seq_one_letter_code
_entity_poly.pdbx_strand_id
1 'polypeptide(L)'
;MVGVRHWSVKNPPVYVIPKPPNKYLVALASLPPSSDLYKDLVKRLQVIPNIQIIKIELIRNPGTEDLYLGMKKLIQKQLNNGNVNEKKLFHGTTGKGIDGIRDYGYDNRYYGANTAKGDWG
;
A
#
# COMPACT_ATOMS: atom_id res chain seq x y z
N MET A 1 15.74 35.20 14.45
CA MET A 1 17.05 34.50 14.40
C MET A 1 16.76 33.01 14.47
N VAL A 2 17.17 32.12 13.57
CA VAL A 2 17.95 32.21 12.34
C VAL A 2 17.41 31.11 11.41
N GLY A 3 16.86 31.48 10.25
CA GLY A 3 16.62 30.55 9.16
C GLY A 3 17.95 30.22 8.50
N VAL A 4 18.72 29.30 9.09
CA VAL A 4 20.00 28.86 8.53
C VAL A 4 19.69 27.93 7.34
N ARG A 5 19.85 28.48 6.11
CA ARG A 5 20.11 27.78 4.83
C ARG A 5 18.96 27.41 3.89
N HIS A 6 17.84 28.13 3.82
CA HIS A 6 16.89 28.03 2.66
C HIS A 6 16.52 26.61 2.17
N TRP A 7 16.62 25.59 3.03
CA TRP A 7 16.35 24.21 2.63
C TRP A 7 14.84 24.05 2.57
N SER A 8 14.33 23.90 1.35
CA SER A 8 12.98 23.37 1.17
C SER A 8 13.08 21.86 1.23
N VAL A 9 12.41 21.25 2.21
CA VAL A 9 12.19 19.81 2.24
C VAL A 9 11.30 19.47 1.05
N LYS A 10 11.91 19.03 -0.06
CA LYS A 10 11.23 18.77 -1.35
C LYS A 10 10.33 17.54 -1.31
N ASN A 11 10.48 16.68 -0.31
CA ASN A 11 9.68 15.47 -0.13
C ASN A 11 9.11 15.46 1.29
N PRO A 12 7.79 15.31 1.48
CA PRO A 12 7.24 15.14 2.83
C PRO A 12 7.98 14.01 3.54
N PRO A 13 8.10 14.03 4.88
CA PRO A 13 8.73 12.95 5.62
C PRO A 13 8.06 11.63 5.22
N VAL A 14 8.78 10.81 4.46
CA VAL A 14 8.35 9.46 4.17
C VAL A 14 8.26 8.79 5.53
N TYR A 15 7.08 8.28 5.88
CA TYR A 15 6.93 7.47 7.08
C TYR A 15 7.66 6.14 6.81
N VAL A 16 8.98 6.14 7.03
CA VAL A 16 9.82 4.97 6.79
C VAL A 16 9.60 4.01 7.95
N ILE A 17 8.85 2.95 7.68
CA ILE A 17 8.73 1.84 8.61
C ILE A 17 10.08 1.10 8.60
N PRO A 18 10.69 0.86 9.77
CA PRO A 18 11.94 0.11 9.83
C PRO A 18 11.75 -1.27 9.20
N LYS A 19 12.81 -1.79 8.59
CA LYS A 19 12.82 -3.17 8.08
C LYS A 19 12.48 -4.11 9.24
N PRO A 20 11.60 -5.11 9.03
CA PRO A 20 11.35 -6.10 10.06
C PRO A 20 12.66 -6.83 10.44
N PRO A 21 12.84 -7.23 11.71
CA PRO A 21 13.91 -8.14 12.10
C PRO A 21 13.88 -9.42 11.27
N ASN A 22 15.02 -10.07 11.04
CA ASN A 22 15.12 -11.26 10.16
C ASN A 22 14.15 -12.41 10.48
N LYS A 23 13.61 -12.46 11.71
CA LYS A 23 12.60 -13.43 12.14
C LYS A 23 11.21 -13.19 11.51
N TYR A 24 10.92 -11.96 11.09
CA TYR A 24 9.62 -11.53 10.61
C TYR A 24 9.71 -11.10 9.15
N LEU A 25 8.72 -11.50 8.35
CA LEU A 25 8.62 -11.08 6.95
C LEU A 25 8.11 -9.64 6.83
N VAL A 26 7.32 -9.19 7.81
CA VAL A 26 6.55 -7.94 7.76
C VAL A 26 6.71 -7.14 9.03
N ALA A 27 6.80 -5.82 8.89
CA ALA A 27 6.54 -4.86 9.97
C ALA A 27 5.26 -4.08 9.67
N LEU A 28 4.42 -3.91 10.69
CA LEU A 28 3.24 -3.05 10.66
C LEU A 28 3.52 -1.80 11.49
N ALA A 29 3.10 -0.64 10.99
CA ALA A 29 3.16 0.59 11.76
C ALA A 29 1.83 1.33 11.70
N SER A 30 1.29 1.68 12.86
CA SER A 30 0.09 2.49 12.97
C SER A 30 0.33 3.87 12.36
N LEU A 31 -0.54 4.25 11.42
CA LEU A 31 -0.48 5.55 10.79
C LEU A 31 -1.19 6.60 11.68
N PRO A 32 -0.49 7.64 12.16
CA PRO A 32 -1.10 8.63 13.03
C PRO A 32 -2.19 9.44 12.30
N PRO A 33 -3.35 9.71 12.94
CA PRO A 33 -4.42 10.53 12.36
C PRO A 33 -3.99 11.95 11.98
N SER A 34 -2.93 12.46 12.59
CA SER A 34 -2.35 13.78 12.28
C SER A 34 -1.62 13.82 10.93
N SER A 35 -1.20 12.66 10.39
CA SER A 35 -0.43 12.58 9.16
C SER A 35 -1.26 12.91 7.91
N ASP A 36 -0.63 13.52 6.91
CA ASP A 36 -1.30 13.86 5.66
C ASP A 36 -1.74 12.62 4.89
N LEU A 37 -0.96 11.54 4.96
CA LEU A 37 -1.32 10.26 4.36
C LEU A 37 -2.60 9.68 4.98
N TYR A 38 -2.76 9.78 6.31
CA TYR A 38 -3.98 9.34 6.97
C TYR A 38 -5.20 10.09 6.44
N LYS A 39 -5.10 11.42 6.40
CA LYS A 39 -6.18 12.30 5.92
C LYS A 39 -6.53 12.02 4.45
N ASP A 40 -5.54 11.79 3.59
CA ASP A 40 -5.75 11.42 2.18
C ASP A 40 -6.47 10.07 2.06
N LEU A 41 -6.07 9.06 2.82
CA LEU A 41 -6.69 7.74 2.81
C LEU A 41 -8.14 7.80 3.34
N VAL A 42 -8.39 8.53 4.43
CA VAL A 42 -9.75 8.76 4.94
C VAL A 42 -10.62 9.40 3.86
N LYS A 43 -10.13 10.45 3.20
CA LYS A 43 -10.87 11.12 2.12
C LYS A 43 -11.21 10.17 0.97
N ARG A 44 -10.26 9.32 0.55
CA ARG A 44 -10.51 8.32 -0.51
C ARG A 44 -11.51 7.24 -0.09
N LEU A 45 -11.58 6.91 1.20
CA LEU A 45 -12.51 5.92 1.75
C LEU A 45 -13.92 6.48 1.99
N GLN A 46 -14.13 7.80 1.98
CA GLN A 46 -15.45 8.43 2.16
C GLN A 46 -16.48 8.01 1.11
N VAL A 47 -16.05 7.42 -0.01
CA VAL A 47 -16.95 6.83 -1.02
C VAL A 47 -17.74 5.63 -0.50
N ILE A 48 -17.29 5.00 0.60
CA ILE A 48 -17.96 3.87 1.23
C ILE A 48 -18.92 4.43 2.29
N PRO A 49 -20.25 4.26 2.12
CA PRO A 49 -21.22 4.80 3.07
C PRO A 49 -21.07 4.12 4.43
N ASN A 50 -21.23 4.91 5.50
CA ASN A 50 -21.20 4.44 6.90
C ASN A 50 -19.89 3.76 7.34
N ILE A 51 -18.76 4.04 6.68
CA ILE A 51 -17.47 3.49 7.09
C ILE A 51 -16.94 4.18 8.36
N GLN A 52 -16.67 3.39 9.40
CA GLN A 52 -15.95 3.82 10.58
C GLN A 52 -14.53 3.27 10.54
N ILE A 53 -13.54 4.16 10.45
CA ILE A 53 -12.12 3.78 10.41
C ILE A 53 -11.63 3.63 11.85
N ILE A 54 -11.28 2.40 12.24
CA ILE A 54 -10.76 2.08 13.57
C ILE A 54 -9.24 2.35 13.64
N LYS A 55 -8.51 1.91 12.61
CA LYS A 55 -7.06 2.14 12.47
C LYS A 55 -6.65 2.04 11.01
N ILE A 56 -5.52 2.67 10.68
CA ILE A 56 -4.82 2.48 9.41
C ILE A 56 -3.40 2.04 9.76
N GLU A 57 -2.96 0.94 9.17
CA GLU A 57 -1.61 0.40 9.36
C GLU A 57 -0.89 0.40 8.02
N LEU A 58 0.35 0.88 8.02
CA LEU A 58 1.23 0.75 6.88
C LEU A 58 1.95 -0.61 6.96
N ILE A 59 2.13 -1.23 5.81
CA ILE A 59 2.76 -2.55 5.66
C ILE A 59 4.18 -2.35 5.11
N ARG A 60 5.18 -2.92 5.79
CA ARG A 60 6.56 -3.02 5.31
C ARG A 60 6.94 -4.48 5.13
N ASN A 61 6.96 -4.93 3.88
CA ASN A 61 7.39 -6.27 3.51
C ASN A 61 8.44 -6.16 2.40
N PRO A 62 9.74 -6.18 2.73
CA PRO A 62 10.81 -5.99 1.74
C PRO A 62 10.75 -7.00 0.59
N GLY A 63 10.35 -8.25 0.87
CA GLY A 63 10.28 -9.30 -0.16
C GLY A 63 9.22 -8.99 -1.22
N THR A 64 8.01 -8.60 -0.80
CA THR A 64 6.95 -8.25 -1.75
C THR A 64 7.19 -6.90 -2.43
N GLU A 65 7.86 -5.96 -1.75
CA GLU A 65 8.27 -4.68 -2.35
C GLU A 65 9.29 -4.87 -3.47
N ASP A 66 10.32 -5.70 -3.23
CA ASP A 66 11.34 -6.02 -4.23
C ASP A 66 10.72 -6.73 -5.43
N LEU A 67 9.80 -7.68 -5.18
CA LEU A 67 9.03 -8.35 -6.23
C LEU A 67 8.19 -7.35 -7.03
N TYR A 68 7.47 -6.46 -6.35
CA TYR A 68 6.64 -5.42 -6.98
C TYR A 68 7.48 -4.50 -7.87
N LEU A 69 8.61 -3.98 -7.36
CA LEU A 69 9.50 -3.10 -8.10
C LEU A 69 10.17 -3.81 -9.28
N GLY A 70 10.51 -5.09 -9.11
CA GLY A 70 11.02 -5.95 -10.18
C GLY A 70 10.01 -6.10 -11.32
N MET A 71 8.77 -6.48 -10.98
CA MET A 71 7.68 -6.63 -11.95
C MET A 71 7.33 -5.32 -12.65
N LYS A 72 7.29 -4.20 -11.91
CA LYS A 72 7.06 -2.87 -12.48
C LYS A 72 8.12 -2.52 -13.54
N LYS A 73 9.40 -2.79 -13.26
CA LYS A 73 10.49 -2.58 -14.23
C LYS A 73 10.38 -3.49 -15.45
N LEU A 74 9.95 -4.73 -15.27
CA LEU A 74 9.73 -5.66 -16.39
C LEU A 74 8.60 -5.18 -17.30
N ILE A 75 7.45 -4.81 -16.74
CA ILE A 75 6.31 -4.25 -17.48
C ILE A 75 6.75 -2.98 -18.22
N GLN A 76 7.49 -2.10 -17.55
CA GLN A 76 7.99 -0.87 -18.16
C GLN A 76 8.82 -1.12 -19.42
N LYS A 77 9.67 -2.16 -19.42
CA LYS A 77 10.49 -2.53 -20.59
C LYS A 77 9.67 -3.14 -21.72
N GLN A 78 8.52 -3.75 -21.40
CA GLN A 78 7.65 -4.41 -22.38
C GLN A 78 6.70 -3.43 -23.07
N LEU A 79 6.42 -2.27 -22.47
CA LEU A 79 5.52 -1.27 -23.03
C LEU A 79 6.27 -0.30 -23.93
N ASN A 80 5.77 -0.11 -25.16
CA ASN A 80 6.39 0.75 -26.18
C ASN A 80 6.60 2.21 -25.73
N ASN A 81 5.76 2.72 -24.83
CA ASN A 81 5.86 4.08 -24.28
C ASN A 81 6.46 4.13 -22.87
N GLY A 82 6.86 2.99 -22.29
CA GLY A 82 7.39 2.91 -20.93
C GLY A 82 6.42 3.28 -19.80
N ASN A 83 5.12 3.45 -20.09
CA ASN A 83 4.12 3.84 -19.10
C ASN A 83 3.40 2.63 -18.51
N VAL A 84 3.80 2.24 -17.30
CA VAL A 84 3.23 1.09 -16.56
C VAL A 84 1.79 1.27 -16.07
N ASN A 85 1.19 2.45 -16.21
CA ASN A 85 -0.20 2.74 -15.79
C ASN A 85 -0.49 2.30 -14.34
N GLU A 86 0.44 2.57 -13.42
CA GLU A 86 0.28 2.22 -12.01
C GLU A 86 -0.90 3.01 -11.39
N LYS A 87 -1.79 2.29 -10.71
CA LYS A 87 -2.95 2.85 -10.01
C LYS A 87 -2.95 2.44 -8.55
N LYS A 88 -3.42 3.34 -7.68
CA LYS A 88 -3.72 3.04 -6.28
C LYS A 88 -5.18 2.65 -6.17
N LEU A 89 -5.44 1.39 -5.84
CA LEU A 89 -6.79 0.81 -5.76
C LEU A 89 -7.05 0.25 -4.36
N PHE A 90 -8.32 0.00 -4.04
CA PHE A 90 -8.73 -0.67 -2.81
C PHE A 90 -9.00 -2.16 -3.06
N HIS A 91 -8.68 -3.00 -2.07
CA HIS A 91 -8.99 -4.43 -2.08
C HIS A 91 -9.57 -4.82 -0.71
N GLY A 92 -10.80 -5.32 -0.70
CA GLY A 92 -11.43 -5.89 0.50
C GLY A 92 -11.16 -7.38 0.60
N THR A 93 -10.92 -7.88 1.81
CA THR A 93 -10.71 -9.32 2.06
C THR A 93 -11.39 -9.76 3.35
N THR A 94 -11.49 -11.07 3.56
CA THR A 94 -11.96 -11.65 4.82
C THR A 94 -10.84 -11.66 5.85
N GLY A 95 -11.17 -11.77 7.15
CA GLY A 95 -10.17 -11.85 8.22
C GLY A 95 -9.12 -12.96 8.00
N LYS A 96 -9.51 -14.08 7.37
CA LYS A 96 -8.61 -15.19 7.03
C LYS A 96 -7.56 -14.82 5.96
N GLY A 97 -7.86 -13.85 5.11
CA GLY A 97 -6.96 -13.43 4.02
C GLY A 97 -5.92 -12.40 4.45
N ILE A 98 -6.10 -11.75 5.61
CA ILE A 98 -5.24 -10.64 6.06
C ILE A 98 -3.79 -11.10 6.20
N ASP A 99 -3.53 -12.14 6.99
CA ASP A 99 -2.16 -12.59 7.26
C ASP A 99 -1.44 -13.05 5.99
N GLY A 100 -2.14 -13.80 5.13
CA GLY A 100 -1.54 -14.32 3.92
C GLY A 100 -1.24 -13.23 2.87
N ILE A 101 -2.14 -12.26 2.68
CA ILE A 101 -1.86 -11.10 1.81
C ILE A 101 -0.72 -10.25 2.37
N ARG A 102 -0.72 -10.03 3.69
CA ARG A 102 0.32 -9.26 4.37
C ARG A 102 1.71 -9.90 4.20
N ASP A 103 1.80 -11.21 4.39
CA ASP A 103 3.08 -11.93 4.47
C ASP A 103 3.61 -12.33 3.08
N TYR A 104 2.72 -12.69 2.15
CA TYR A 104 3.07 -13.27 0.84
C TYR A 104 2.58 -12.47 -0.37
N GLY A 105 1.80 -11.41 -0.16
CA GLY A 105 1.19 -10.64 -1.24
C GLY A 105 -0.06 -11.30 -1.81
N TYR A 106 -0.49 -10.82 -2.98
CA TYR A 106 -1.70 -11.31 -3.64
C TYR A 106 -1.41 -12.54 -4.51
N ASP A 107 -2.30 -13.52 -4.44
CA ASP A 107 -2.29 -14.70 -5.31
C ASP A 107 -3.72 -15.22 -5.56
N ASN A 108 -3.82 -16.32 -6.31
CA ASN A 108 -5.09 -16.94 -6.72
C ASN A 108 -5.90 -17.54 -5.56
N ARG A 109 -5.45 -17.47 -4.30
CA ARG A 109 -6.27 -17.85 -3.14
C ARG A 109 -7.17 -16.70 -2.69
N TYR A 110 -6.88 -15.48 -3.14
CA TYR A 110 -7.60 -14.26 -2.77
C TYR A 110 -8.42 -13.67 -3.93
N TYR A 111 -8.68 -14.45 -4.99
CA TYR A 111 -9.70 -14.05 -5.95
C TYR A 111 -11.08 -14.07 -5.25
N GLY A 112 -11.93 -13.09 -5.53
CA GLY A 112 -13.25 -13.05 -4.92
C GLY A 112 -14.08 -14.25 -5.41
N ALA A 113 -14.84 -14.92 -4.56
CA ALA A 113 -15.77 -15.98 -4.98
C ALA A 113 -16.72 -15.54 -6.11
N ASN A 114 -16.93 -14.23 -6.27
CA ASN A 114 -17.71 -13.60 -7.34
C ASN A 114 -16.96 -13.49 -8.69
N THR A 115 -15.63 -13.57 -8.73
CA THR A 115 -14.87 -13.61 -9.99
C THR A 115 -15.11 -14.90 -10.77
N ALA A 116 -15.42 -16.02 -10.09
CA ALA A 116 -15.88 -17.25 -10.73
C ALA A 116 -17.27 -17.09 -11.41
N LYS A 117 -18.02 -16.03 -11.08
CA LYS A 117 -19.32 -15.70 -11.70
C LYS A 117 -19.26 -14.50 -12.66
N GLY A 118 -18.10 -13.88 -12.85
CA GLY A 118 -17.95 -12.73 -13.75
C GLY A 118 -18.52 -11.41 -13.24
N ASP A 119 -19.04 -11.36 -12.00
CA ASP A 119 -19.58 -10.14 -11.41
C ASP A 119 -18.45 -9.31 -10.79
N TRP A 120 -18.05 -8.26 -11.52
CA TRP A 120 -17.15 -7.22 -11.05
C TRP A 120 -17.93 -6.02 -10.50
N GLY A 121 -18.91 -6.29 -9.63
CA GLY A 121 -19.76 -5.25 -9.04
C GLY A 121 -20.84 -4.72 -9.96
#